data_AF-A0A925JWB2-F1
#
_entry.id   AF-A0A925JWB2-F1
#
_cell.length_a   1.000
_cell.length_b   1.000
_cell.length_c   1.000
_cell.angle_alpha   90.00
_cell.angle_beta   90.00
_cell.angle_gamma   90.00
#
_symmetry.space_group_name_H-M   'P 1'
#
loop_
_entity.id
_entity.type
_entity.pdbx_description
1 polymer ?
#
loop_
_entity_poly.entity_id
_entity_poly.type
_entity_poly.pdbx_seq_one_letter_code
_entity_poly.pdbx_strand_id
1 'polypeptide(L)'
;MKKPWLFLLVLAFSSAVQAEQGTNDDRNWSEVTRLSAATKVEVIHSGLKRSVGTLIAASNDAIRINTDTGSRLIPRAEVKRVTIASRSRRKRLILGLAIGAGAAAIATLITANAGDIDIRYDYLIGGAAVLGAGAGAGIGAMLGGPKTVYRAP
;
A
#
# COMPACT_ATOMS: atom_id res chain seq x y z
N MET A 1 -28.68 -44.43 22.81
CA MET A 1 -27.48 -43.89 23.51
C MET A 1 -26.50 -43.36 22.47
N LYS A 2 -26.53 -42.05 22.20
CA LYS A 2 -25.64 -41.36 21.25
C LYS A 2 -25.23 -40.06 21.96
N LYS A 3 -23.94 -39.90 22.25
CA LYS A 3 -23.34 -38.82 23.07
C LYS A 3 -23.38 -37.47 22.31
N PRO A 4 -24.01 -36.40 22.82
CA PRO A 4 -23.93 -35.07 22.24
C PRO A 4 -23.00 -34.19 23.08
N TRP A 5 -21.69 -34.47 23.07
CA TRP A 5 -20.72 -33.69 23.86
C TRP A 5 -19.62 -33.03 23.02
N LEU A 6 -19.96 -32.62 21.79
CA LEU A 6 -19.01 -31.92 20.92
C LEU A 6 -19.69 -30.80 20.11
N PHE A 7 -20.52 -29.99 20.76
CA PHE A 7 -21.12 -28.77 20.18
C PHE A 7 -21.09 -27.60 21.17
N LEU A 8 -19.96 -27.42 21.87
CA LEU A 8 -19.72 -26.29 22.78
C LEU A 8 -18.30 -25.74 22.58
N LEU A 9 -17.98 -25.27 21.37
CA LEU A 9 -16.69 -24.62 21.11
C LEU A 9 -16.67 -23.68 19.88
N VAL A 10 -17.72 -22.89 19.65
CA VAL A 10 -17.71 -21.81 18.62
C VAL A 10 -18.40 -20.53 19.13
N LEU A 11 -18.20 -20.19 20.41
CA LEU A 11 -18.73 -18.95 21.01
C LEU A 11 -17.62 -18.14 21.70
N ALA A 12 -16.45 -18.10 21.07
CA ALA A 12 -15.28 -17.33 21.53
C ALA A 12 -14.60 -16.56 20.38
N PHE A 13 -15.37 -15.93 19.49
CA PHE A 13 -14.89 -14.74 18.77
C PHE A 13 -15.46 -13.49 19.45
N SER A 14 -15.21 -13.43 20.75
CA SER A 14 -15.38 -12.24 21.56
C SER A 14 -14.37 -11.19 21.08
N SER A 15 -14.90 -10.08 20.58
CA SER A 15 -14.52 -8.74 21.03
C SER A 15 -13.03 -8.49 21.27
N ALA A 16 -12.29 -8.18 20.21
CA ALA A 16 -10.97 -7.54 20.33
C ALA A 16 -10.60 -6.73 19.08
N VAL A 17 -11.48 -5.84 18.63
CA VAL A 17 -11.04 -4.66 17.86
C VAL A 17 -11.83 -3.44 18.34
N GLN A 18 -11.75 -3.15 19.64
CA GLN A 18 -11.69 -1.75 20.05
C GLN A 18 -10.24 -1.30 19.79
N ALA A 19 -9.95 -0.91 18.55
CA ALA A 19 -8.76 -0.11 18.30
C ALA A 19 -8.99 1.24 19.00
N GLU A 20 -8.22 1.45 20.05
CA GLU A 20 -8.27 2.57 20.99
C GLU A 20 -8.54 3.92 20.28
N GLN A 21 -9.69 4.50 20.62
CA GLN A 21 -9.99 5.90 20.37
C GLN A 21 -9.63 6.71 21.63
N GLY A 22 -8.85 7.77 21.44
CA GLY A 22 -8.78 8.89 22.39
C GLY A 22 -7.42 9.07 23.08
N THR A 23 -6.93 10.32 23.05
CA THR A 23 -5.82 10.94 23.84
C THR A 23 -4.45 11.20 23.19
N ASN A 24 -4.29 11.11 21.86
CA ASN A 24 -3.00 11.37 21.18
C ASN A 24 -2.97 12.56 20.20
N ASP A 25 -3.89 13.53 20.25
CA ASP A 25 -3.99 14.57 19.21
C ASP A 25 -2.72 15.40 18.98
N ASP A 26 -2.02 15.81 20.06
CA ASP A 26 -0.84 16.67 19.93
C ASP A 26 0.46 15.90 19.63
N ARG A 27 0.61 14.69 20.20
CA ARG A 27 1.75 13.82 19.87
C ARG A 27 1.70 13.39 18.41
N ASN A 28 0.52 13.09 17.89
CA ASN A 28 0.34 12.58 16.54
C ASN A 28 0.45 13.70 15.48
N TRP A 29 0.05 14.94 15.80
CA TRP A 29 0.27 16.07 14.88
C TRP A 29 1.75 16.42 14.71
N SER A 30 2.56 16.26 15.77
CA SER A 30 4.01 16.47 15.68
C SER A 30 4.69 15.52 14.67
N GLU A 31 4.09 14.37 14.37
CA GLU A 31 4.57 13.49 13.29
C GLU A 31 4.32 14.09 11.91
N VAL A 32 3.21 14.82 11.73
CA VAL A 32 2.87 15.50 10.48
C VAL A 32 3.86 16.63 10.21
N THR A 33 4.26 17.40 11.23
CA THR A 33 5.24 18.48 11.08
C THR A 33 6.66 17.97 10.82
N ARG A 34 6.97 16.73 11.24
CA ARG A 34 8.24 16.05 10.95
C ARG A 34 8.26 15.36 9.59
N LEU A 35 7.16 15.33 8.84
CA LEU A 35 7.15 14.75 7.50
C LEU A 35 8.05 15.56 6.57
N SER A 36 8.87 14.85 5.80
CA SER A 36 9.73 15.46 4.79
C SER A 36 8.89 16.14 3.72
N ALA A 37 9.27 17.37 3.35
CA ALA A 37 8.78 18.02 2.15
C ALA A 37 9.02 17.10 0.93
N ALA A 38 8.17 17.20 -0.09
CA ALA A 38 8.11 16.29 -1.24
C ALA A 38 7.50 14.89 -0.97
N THR A 39 7.02 14.60 0.24
CA THR A 39 6.27 13.36 0.51
C THR A 39 4.87 13.43 -0.09
N LYS A 40 4.45 12.42 -0.85
CA LYS A 40 3.06 12.34 -1.31
C LYS A 40 2.15 11.99 -0.13
N VAL A 41 1.13 12.81 0.10
CA VAL A 41 0.19 12.67 1.21
C VAL A 41 -1.25 12.70 0.72
N GLU A 42 -2.10 12.01 1.47
CA GLU A 42 -3.54 12.03 1.37
C GLU A 42 -4.09 12.66 2.64
N VAL A 43 -4.83 13.75 2.47
CA VAL A 43 -5.48 14.49 3.55
C VAL A 43 -6.99 14.30 3.41
N ILE A 44 -7.62 13.81 4.47
CA ILE A 44 -9.07 13.74 4.57
C ILE A 44 -9.53 14.89 5.43
N HIS A 45 -10.48 15.64 4.88
CA HIS A 45 -11.07 16.82 5.50
C HIS A 45 -12.18 16.41 6.47
N SER A 46 -12.54 17.31 7.39
CA SER A 46 -13.66 17.12 8.31
C SER A 46 -14.97 16.81 7.57
N GLY A 47 -15.18 17.39 6.38
CA GLY A 47 -16.29 17.08 5.48
C GLY A 47 -16.14 15.82 4.63
N LEU A 48 -15.27 14.87 5.02
CA LEU A 48 -14.96 13.61 4.30
C LEU A 48 -14.40 13.77 2.87
N LYS A 49 -14.15 15.00 2.43
CA LYS A 49 -13.46 15.29 1.18
C LYS A 49 -12.03 14.76 1.25
N ARG A 50 -11.54 14.21 0.14
CA ARG A 50 -10.18 13.70 0.01
C ARG A 50 -9.36 14.64 -0.87
N SER A 51 -8.21 15.09 -0.36
CA SER A 51 -7.20 15.79 -1.14
C SER A 51 -5.93 14.95 -1.21
N VAL A 52 -5.42 14.69 -2.41
CA VAL A 52 -4.16 13.99 -2.63
C VAL A 52 -3.18 14.96 -3.26
N GLY A 53 -1.96 15.01 -2.73
CA GLY A 53 -0.94 15.94 -3.20
C GLY A 53 0.42 15.65 -2.61
N THR A 54 1.40 16.48 -2.99
CA THR A 54 2.76 16.44 -2.46
C THR A 54 2.90 17.45 -1.34
N LEU A 55 3.41 17.05 -0.19
CA LEU A 55 3.65 17.93 0.94
C LEU A 55 4.69 19.00 0.55
N ILE A 56 4.35 20.26 0.75
CA ILE A 56 5.27 21.40 0.62
C ILE A 56 5.83 21.75 2.00
N ALA A 57 4.93 21.93 2.96
CA ALA A 57 5.27 22.29 4.33
C ALA A 57 4.14 21.85 5.29
N ALA A 58 4.50 21.56 6.53
CA ALA A 58 3.55 21.33 7.62
C ALA A 58 3.97 22.19 8.82
N SER A 59 3.00 22.85 9.45
CA SER A 59 3.16 23.61 10.68
C SER A 59 2.21 23.08 11.76
N ASN A 60 2.26 23.67 12.95
CA ASN A 60 1.37 23.30 14.05
C ASN A 60 -0.11 23.59 13.74
N ASP A 61 -0.37 24.54 12.84
CA ASP A 61 -1.73 25.04 12.58
C ASP A 61 -2.26 24.67 11.19
N ALA A 62 -1.40 24.26 10.25
CA ALA A 62 -1.81 23.95 8.89
C ALA A 62 -0.85 23.01 8.15
N ILE A 63 -1.37 22.38 7.11
CA ILE A 63 -0.60 21.58 6.15
C ILE A 63 -0.76 22.18 4.75
N ARG A 64 0.36 22.40 4.06
CA ARG A 64 0.38 22.91 2.68
C ARG A 64 0.77 21.78 1.73
N ILE A 65 -0.12 21.49 0.78
CA ILE A 65 0.09 20.44 -0.22
C ILE A 65 0.03 21.03 -1.63
N ASN A 66 0.80 20.46 -2.55
CA ASN A 66 0.66 20.70 -3.98
C ASN A 66 -0.24 19.62 -4.59
N THR A 67 -1.39 20.02 -5.12
CA THR A 67 -2.30 19.13 -5.84
C THR A 67 -2.13 19.31 -7.34
N ASP A 68 -2.73 18.43 -8.15
CA ASP A 68 -2.74 18.58 -9.60
C ASP A 68 -3.40 19.90 -10.05
N THR A 69 -4.28 20.46 -9.20
CA THR A 69 -4.96 21.76 -9.42
C THR A 69 -4.21 22.96 -8.81
N GLY A 70 -3.01 22.74 -8.26
CA GLY A 70 -2.20 23.77 -7.61
C GLY A 70 -2.06 23.61 -6.10
N SER A 71 -1.41 24.58 -5.48
CA SER A 71 -1.07 24.56 -4.05
C SER A 71 -2.28 24.91 -3.17
N ARG A 72 -2.51 24.11 -2.12
CA ARG A 72 -3.58 24.32 -1.14
C ARG A 72 -3.02 24.32 0.27
N LEU A 73 -3.45 25.29 1.06
CA LEU A 73 -3.24 25.35 2.50
C LEU A 73 -4.49 24.79 3.18
N ILE A 74 -4.32 23.83 4.09
CA ILE A 74 -5.41 23.16 4.80
C ILE A 74 -5.17 23.37 6.30
N PRO A 75 -6.06 24.09 7.01
CA PRO A 75 -5.95 24.28 8.46
C PRO A 75 -6.03 22.95 9.22
N ARG A 76 -5.28 22.78 10.31
CA ARG A 76 -5.31 21.60 11.18
C ARG A 76 -6.73 21.27 11.64
N ALA A 77 -7.54 22.28 11.94
CA ALA A 77 -8.94 22.14 12.34
C ALA A 77 -9.82 21.46 11.27
N GLU A 78 -9.43 21.54 10.00
CA GLU A 78 -10.13 20.88 8.89
C GLU A 78 -9.56 19.50 8.58
N VAL A 79 -8.43 19.11 9.18
CA VAL A 79 -7.77 17.84 8.92
C VAL A 79 -8.31 16.76 9.85
N LYS A 80 -8.99 15.78 9.28
CA LYS A 80 -9.47 14.59 9.98
C LYS A 80 -8.46 13.44 9.95
N ARG A 81 -7.72 13.30 8.85
CA ARG A 81 -6.72 12.23 8.69
C ARG A 81 -5.62 12.64 7.72
N VAL A 82 -4.37 12.39 8.07
CA VAL A 82 -3.22 12.49 7.16
C VAL A 82 -2.61 11.11 6.98
N THR A 83 -2.41 10.71 5.73
CA THR A 83 -1.84 9.42 5.37
C THR A 83 -0.76 9.62 4.32
N ILE A 84 0.38 8.95 4.46
CA ILE A 84 1.39 8.92 3.40
C ILE A 84 0.79 8.14 2.24
N ALA A 85 0.59 8.86 1.13
CA ALA A 85 -0.02 8.31 -0.05
C ALA A 85 0.97 7.33 -0.69
N SER A 86 0.64 6.06 -0.58
CA SER A 86 1.41 5.00 -1.15
C SER A 86 0.89 4.69 -2.56
N ARG A 87 1.74 4.14 -3.46
CA ARG A 87 1.29 3.75 -4.81
C ARG A 87 0.12 2.77 -4.67
N SER A 88 -0.89 2.85 -5.55
CA SER A 88 -2.02 1.92 -5.45
C SER A 88 -1.54 0.47 -5.55
N ARG A 89 -2.14 -0.43 -4.76
CA ARG A 89 -1.79 -1.87 -4.75
C ARG A 89 -1.79 -2.44 -6.17
N ARG A 90 -2.78 -2.05 -6.98
CA ARG A 90 -2.88 -2.40 -8.40
C ARG A 90 -1.67 -1.95 -9.23
N LYS A 91 -1.19 -0.71 -9.06
CA LYS A 91 -0.02 -0.21 -9.81
C LYS A 91 1.25 -0.98 -9.45
N ARG A 92 1.40 -1.41 -8.19
CA ARG A 92 2.56 -2.20 -7.76
C ARG A 92 2.48 -3.64 -8.25
N LEU A 93 1.29 -4.22 -8.22
CA LEU A 93 1.04 -5.54 -8.79
C LEU A 93 1.37 -5.56 -10.29
N ILE A 94 0.91 -4.56 -11.05
CA ILE A 94 1.22 -4.44 -12.48
C ILE A 94 2.73 -4.27 -12.71
N LEU A 95 3.39 -3.41 -11.91
CA LEU A 95 4.83 -3.22 -12.04
C LEU A 95 5.60 -4.50 -11.71
N GLY A 96 5.21 -5.19 -10.63
CA GLY A 96 5.79 -6.48 -10.25
C GLY A 96 5.57 -7.55 -11.31
N LEU A 97 4.37 -7.61 -11.90
CA LEU A 97 4.05 -8.50 -13.01
C LEU A 97 4.96 -8.24 -14.21
N ALA A 98 5.08 -6.97 -14.63
CA ALA A 98 5.87 -6.59 -15.78
C ALA A 98 7.37 -6.88 -15.58
N ILE A 99 7.91 -6.55 -14.41
CA ILE A 99 9.32 -6.83 -14.07
C ILE A 99 9.55 -8.34 -14.00
N GLY A 100 8.67 -9.07 -13.32
CA GLY A 100 8.79 -10.52 -13.16
C GLY A 100 8.72 -11.29 -14.48
N ALA A 101 7.78 -10.93 -15.36
CA ALA A 101 7.66 -11.53 -16.70
C ALA A 101 8.90 -11.23 -17.55
N GLY A 102 9.34 -9.97 -17.59
CA GLY A 102 10.48 -9.55 -18.38
C GLY A 102 11.78 -10.20 -17.92
N ALA A 103 12.04 -10.23 -16.61
CA ALA A 103 13.23 -10.86 -16.04
C ALA A 103 13.29 -12.37 -16.34
N ALA A 104 12.18 -13.08 -16.20
CA ALA A 104 12.13 -14.51 -16.49
C ALA A 104 12.29 -14.81 -17.99
N ALA A 105 11.66 -14.03 -18.88
CA ALA A 105 11.82 -14.19 -20.32
C ALA A 105 13.28 -13.96 -20.78
N ILE A 106 13.95 -12.93 -20.25
CA ILE A 106 15.36 -12.63 -20.55
C ILE A 106 16.27 -13.76 -20.03
N ALA A 107 16.06 -14.21 -18.79
CA ALA A 107 16.84 -15.30 -18.21
C ALA A 107 16.73 -16.59 -19.06
N THR A 108 15.51 -16.91 -19.50
CA THR A 108 15.25 -18.04 -20.38
C THR A 108 15.94 -17.92 -21.73
N LEU A 109 15.92 -16.73 -22.35
CA LEU A 109 16.62 -16.49 -23.61
C LEU A 109 18.14 -16.71 -23.48
N ILE A 110 18.74 -16.27 -22.37
CA ILE A 110 20.17 -16.48 -22.11
C ILE A 110 20.48 -17.97 -21.92
N THR A 111 19.69 -18.69 -21.11
CA THR A 111 19.92 -20.12 -20.85
C THR A 111 19.68 -20.99 -22.07
N ALA A 112 18.70 -20.63 -22.89
CA ALA A 112 18.40 -21.43 -24.07
C ALA A 112 19.47 -21.25 -25.15
N ASN A 113 20.10 -20.06 -25.26
CA ASN A 113 21.25 -19.84 -26.14
C ASN A 113 22.52 -20.58 -25.66
N ALA A 114 22.57 -21.02 -24.41
CA ALA A 114 23.68 -21.80 -23.85
C ALA A 114 23.63 -23.29 -24.22
N GLY A 115 22.60 -23.76 -24.94
CA GLY A 115 22.72 -24.91 -25.84
C GLY A 115 22.24 -26.29 -25.36
N ASP A 116 21.29 -26.39 -24.42
CA ASP A 116 20.92 -27.71 -23.85
C ASP A 116 19.40 -27.96 -23.64
N ILE A 117 18.52 -27.29 -24.41
CA ILE A 117 17.07 -27.38 -24.19
C ILE A 117 16.33 -27.84 -25.47
N ASP A 118 15.87 -29.09 -25.46
CA ASP A 118 15.09 -29.74 -26.53
C ASP A 118 13.58 -29.39 -26.49
N ILE A 119 13.20 -28.42 -25.67
CA ILE A 119 11.84 -27.92 -25.55
C ILE A 119 11.66 -26.77 -26.54
N ARG A 120 10.52 -26.73 -27.24
CA ARG A 120 10.15 -25.61 -28.12
C ARG A 120 10.32 -24.28 -27.40
N TYR A 121 11.24 -23.45 -27.90
CA TYR A 121 11.65 -22.17 -27.34
C TYR A 121 10.48 -21.26 -26.93
N ASP A 122 9.44 -21.20 -27.77
CA ASP A 122 8.25 -20.38 -27.53
C ASP A 122 7.51 -20.78 -26.24
N TYR A 123 7.42 -22.08 -25.96
CA TYR A 123 6.78 -22.58 -24.74
C TYR A 123 7.64 -22.35 -23.51
N LEU A 124 8.98 -22.39 -23.65
CA LEU A 124 9.89 -22.11 -22.54
C LEU A 124 9.82 -20.65 -22.13
N ILE A 125 9.90 -19.74 -23.10
CA ILE A 125 9.80 -18.29 -22.87
C ILE A 125 8.41 -17.94 -22.32
N GLY A 126 7.34 -18.47 -22.93
CA GLY A 126 5.98 -18.24 -22.47
C GLY A 126 5.73 -18.75 -21.05
N GLY A 127 6.16 -19.98 -20.75
CA GLY A 127 6.01 -20.58 -19.43
C GLY A 127 6.80 -19.84 -18.35
N ALA A 128 8.08 -19.52 -18.63
CA ALA A 128 8.92 -18.75 -17.73
C ALA A 128 8.36 -17.33 -17.49
N ALA A 129 7.87 -16.66 -18.53
CA ALA A 129 7.25 -15.33 -18.40
C ALA A 129 6.01 -15.37 -17.51
N VAL A 130 5.16 -16.40 -17.60
CA VAL A 130 3.97 -16.56 -16.74
C VAL A 130 4.37 -16.82 -15.29
N LEU A 131 5.34 -17.71 -15.04
CA LEU A 131 5.83 -17.98 -13.69
C LEU A 131 6.51 -16.75 -13.07
N GLY A 132 7.35 -16.07 -13.84
CA GLY A 132 8.00 -14.82 -13.47
C GLY A 132 7.00 -13.72 -13.18
N ALA A 133 5.98 -13.55 -14.02
CA ALA A 133 4.86 -12.63 -13.80
C ALA A 133 4.18 -12.89 -12.46
N GLY A 134 3.85 -14.15 -12.17
CA GLY A 134 3.20 -14.55 -10.91
C GLY A 134 4.04 -14.19 -9.68
N ALA A 135 5.32 -14.58 -9.70
CA ALA A 135 6.24 -14.28 -8.61
C ALA A 135 6.45 -12.77 -8.42
N GLY A 136 6.69 -12.04 -9.51
CA GLY A 136 6.89 -10.60 -9.48
C GLY A 136 5.63 -9.85 -9.03
N ALA A 137 4.44 -10.28 -9.47
CA ALA A 137 3.17 -9.72 -9.01
C ALA A 137 2.94 -9.95 -7.51
N GLY A 138 3.27 -11.16 -7.01
CA GLY A 138 3.21 -11.50 -5.60
C GLY A 138 4.08 -10.57 -4.75
N ILE A 139 5.36 -10.42 -5.12
CA ILE A 139 6.30 -9.50 -4.45
C ILE A 139 5.80 -8.05 -4.55
N GLY A 140 5.38 -7.62 -5.74
CA GLY A 140 4.84 -6.28 -5.98
C GLY A 140 3.61 -5.95 -5.12
N ALA A 141 2.74 -6.93 -4.86
CA ALA A 141 1.57 -6.77 -4.02
C ALA A 141 1.92 -6.58 -2.52
N MET A 142 3.07 -7.09 -2.09
CA MET A 142 3.56 -7.00 -0.71
C MET A 142 4.32 -5.71 -0.41
N LEU A 143 4.76 -4.95 -1.43
CA LEU A 143 5.45 -3.68 -1.22
C LEU A 143 4.53 -2.68 -0.49
N GLY A 144 5.02 -2.11 0.62
CA GLY A 144 4.27 -1.56 1.76
C GLY A 144 3.11 -0.59 1.49
N GLY A 145 2.04 -0.68 2.31
CA GLY A 145 0.79 0.07 2.16
C GLY A 145 0.82 1.53 2.59
N PRO A 146 -0.33 2.23 2.50
CA PRO A 146 -0.47 3.60 3.01
C PRO A 146 -0.26 3.60 4.54
N LYS A 147 0.58 4.52 5.02
CA LYS A 147 0.84 4.71 6.46
C LYS A 147 0.07 5.93 6.95
N THR A 148 -0.90 5.73 7.85
CA THR A 148 -1.60 6.85 8.49
C THR A 148 -0.67 7.48 9.53
N VAL A 149 -0.48 8.80 9.44
CA VAL A 149 0.41 9.58 10.31
C VAL A 149 -0.39 10.39 11.32
N TYR A 150 -1.63 10.76 10.97
CA TYR A 150 -2.50 11.48 11.88
C TYR A 150 -3.95 11.10 11.66
N ARG A 151 -4.72 11.01 12.74
CA ARG A 151 -6.16 10.85 12.77
C ARG A 151 -6.71 11.67 13.94
N ALA A 152 -7.59 12.61 13.64
CA ALA A 152 -8.36 13.32 14.66
C ALA A 152 -9.38 12.36 15.31
N PRO A 153 -9.73 12.56 16.60
CA PRO A 153 -10.72 11.77 17.32
C PRO A 153 -12.11 11.79 16.68
#